data_AF-A0A4S2ET06-F1
#
_entry.id   AF-A0A4S2ET06-F1
#
_cell.length_a   1.000
_cell.length_b   1.000
_cell.length_c   1.000
_cell.angle_alpha   90.00
_cell.angle_beta   90.00
_cell.angle_gamma   90.00
#
_symmetry.space_group_name_H-M   'P 1'
#
loop_
_entity.id
_entity.type
_entity.pdbx_description
1 polymer ?
#
loop_
_entity_poly.entity_id
_entity_poly.type
_entity_poly.pdbx_seq_one_letter_code
_entity_poly.pdbx_strand_id
1 'polypeptide(L)'
;MNIEGITLREAVADDLDAIALIYNSLWCNWIRKAGAWEDWALCGRFNAAMQLQRSPITLMAERNGAVVGARLVGVFENGAPVRNPRWQPVYEELLAKATERAETADGDLEGSLFGDSWEKATADLSQDQDHQHNPCMGR
;
A
#
# COMPACT_ATOMS: atom_id res chain seq x y z
N MET A 1 22.77 0.55 -8.98
CA MET A 1 22.53 -0.01 -10.33
C MET A 1 21.90 1.10 -11.16
N ASN A 2 22.53 1.50 -12.27
CA ASN A 2 22.04 2.56 -13.17
C ASN A 2 21.67 1.91 -14.50
N ILE A 3 20.36 1.69 -14.70
CA ILE A 3 19.81 1.37 -16.01
C ILE A 3 19.38 2.71 -16.60
N GLU A 4 20.02 3.16 -17.67
CA GLU A 4 19.54 4.28 -18.49
C GLU A 4 19.13 5.57 -17.71
N GLY A 5 19.96 6.05 -16.79
CA GLY A 5 19.66 7.27 -16.04
C GLY A 5 18.58 7.10 -14.96
N ILE A 6 18.27 5.87 -14.56
CA ILE A 6 17.44 5.57 -13.40
C ILE A 6 18.33 5.48 -12.15
N THR A 7 18.00 6.28 -11.13
CA THR A 7 18.60 6.19 -9.79
C THR A 7 17.64 5.49 -8.83
N LEU A 8 18.18 4.66 -7.93
CA LEU A 8 17.42 4.01 -6.88
C LEU A 8 17.75 4.67 -5.54
N ARG A 9 16.72 4.98 -4.74
CA ARG A 9 16.86 5.49 -3.38
C ARG A 9 15.81 4.93 -2.44
N GLU A 10 16.00 5.08 -1.13
CA GLU A 10 14.96 4.78 -0.15
C GLU A 10 13.77 5.74 -0.31
N ALA A 11 12.57 5.26 -0.01
CA ALA A 11 11.38 6.10 0.08
C ALA A 11 11.40 7.01 1.32
N VAL A 12 10.97 8.24 1.12
CA VAL A 12 10.74 9.26 2.16
C VAL A 12 9.25 9.60 2.24
N ALA A 13 8.84 10.32 3.29
CA ALA A 13 7.44 10.69 3.52
C ALA A 13 6.81 11.40 2.30
N ASP A 14 7.56 12.28 1.64
CA ASP A 14 7.12 13.06 0.49
C ASP A 14 6.85 12.22 -0.77
N ASP A 15 7.25 10.94 -0.79
CA ASP A 15 7.00 10.05 -1.93
C ASP A 15 5.57 9.50 -1.98
N LEU A 16 4.78 9.66 -0.92
CA LEU A 16 3.45 9.05 -0.82
C LEU A 16 2.58 9.38 -2.03
N ASP A 17 2.55 10.65 -2.46
CA ASP A 17 1.71 11.07 -3.57
C ASP A 17 2.21 10.53 -4.91
N ALA A 18 3.51 10.35 -5.08
CA ALA A 18 4.08 9.72 -6.27
C ALA A 18 3.76 8.22 -6.33
N ILE A 19 3.80 7.52 -5.19
CA ILE A 19 3.43 6.11 -5.09
C ILE A 19 1.92 5.94 -5.32
N ALA A 20 1.10 6.81 -4.70
CA ALA A 20 -0.34 6.85 -4.88
C ALA A 20 -0.71 7.08 -6.35
N LEU A 21 0.00 7.97 -7.05
CA LEU A 21 -0.20 8.22 -8.48
C LEU A 21 0.07 6.97 -9.34
N ILE A 22 1.15 6.24 -9.05
CA ILE A 22 1.45 4.97 -9.72
C ILE A 22 0.34 3.95 -9.46
N TYR A 23 -0.04 3.76 -8.19
CA TYR A 23 -1.10 2.83 -7.80
C TYR A 23 -2.41 3.15 -8.53
N ASN A 24 -2.82 4.41 -8.46
CA ASN A 24 -4.06 4.88 -9.07
C ASN A 24 -4.11 4.73 -10.58
N SER A 25 -2.96 4.90 -11.25
CA SER A 25 -2.87 4.73 -12.70
C SER A 25 -3.13 3.29 -13.13
N LEU A 26 -2.83 2.32 -12.26
CA LEU A 26 -3.03 0.90 -12.50
C LEU A 26 -4.44 0.44 -12.08
N TRP A 27 -4.89 0.85 -10.90
CA TRP A 27 -6.04 0.19 -10.23
C TRP A 27 -7.29 1.09 -10.10
N CYS A 28 -7.13 2.41 -10.02
CA CYS A 28 -8.24 3.34 -9.72
C CYS A 28 -8.56 4.30 -10.88
N ASN A 29 -8.08 4.05 -12.10
CA ASN A 29 -8.23 4.99 -13.23
C ASN A 29 -9.70 5.21 -13.64
N TRP A 30 -10.61 4.31 -13.28
CA TRP A 30 -12.06 4.49 -13.54
C TRP A 30 -12.65 5.64 -12.71
N ILE A 31 -12.24 5.79 -11.44
CA ILE A 31 -12.69 6.87 -10.53
C ILE A 31 -12.29 8.22 -11.12
N ARG A 32 -11.06 8.31 -11.65
CA ARG A 32 -10.56 9.50 -12.35
C ARG A 32 -11.38 9.82 -13.61
N LYS A 33 -11.76 8.81 -14.39
CA LYS A 33 -12.59 8.99 -15.60
C LYS A 33 -13.99 9.48 -15.26
N ALA A 34 -14.51 9.10 -14.09
CA ALA A 34 -15.78 9.61 -13.56
C ALA A 34 -15.68 11.04 -13.00
N GLY A 35 -14.47 11.62 -12.90
CA GLY A 35 -14.24 12.96 -12.38
C GLY A 35 -14.24 13.06 -10.85
N ALA A 36 -14.28 11.93 -10.13
CA ALA A 36 -14.27 11.88 -8.67
C ALA A 36 -12.82 11.98 -8.12
N TRP A 37 -12.21 13.15 -8.27
CA TRP A 37 -10.79 13.36 -7.98
C TRP A 37 -10.40 13.16 -6.51
N GLU A 38 -11.28 13.52 -5.57
CA GLU A 38 -11.04 13.34 -4.13
C GLU A 38 -11.04 11.86 -3.74
N ASP A 39 -12.04 11.10 -4.22
CA ASP A 39 -12.11 9.65 -4.03
C ASP A 39 -10.90 8.96 -4.68
N TRP A 40 -10.51 9.42 -5.87
CA TRP A 40 -9.33 8.90 -6.56
C TRP A 40 -8.05 9.15 -5.74
N ALA A 41 -7.86 10.36 -5.21
CA ALA A 41 -6.72 10.70 -4.38
C ALA A 41 -6.70 9.88 -3.07
N LEU A 42 -7.87 9.72 -2.43
CA LEU A 42 -8.01 8.94 -1.22
C LEU A 42 -7.68 7.46 -1.44
N CYS A 43 -8.26 6.82 -2.48
CA CYS A 43 -7.97 5.43 -2.82
C CYS A 43 -6.46 5.20 -3.01
N GLY A 44 -5.80 6.06 -3.79
CA GLY A 44 -4.37 5.91 -4.06
C GLY A 44 -3.50 6.06 -2.82
N ARG A 45 -3.74 7.12 -2.02
CA ARG A 45 -2.96 7.38 -0.82
C ARG A 45 -3.19 6.31 0.23
N PHE A 46 -4.44 5.90 0.46
CA PHE A 46 -4.79 4.88 1.43
C PHE A 46 -4.12 3.54 1.09
N ASN A 47 -4.28 3.05 -0.14
CA ASN A 47 -3.69 1.78 -0.54
C ASN A 47 -2.16 1.82 -0.58
N ALA A 48 -1.57 2.95 -1.00
CA ALA A 48 -0.12 3.14 -0.92
C ALA A 48 0.38 3.08 0.53
N ALA A 49 -0.26 3.79 1.46
CA ALA A 49 0.09 3.79 2.87
C ALA A 49 -0.07 2.41 3.51
N MET A 50 -1.12 1.66 3.15
CA MET A 50 -1.34 0.28 3.59
C MET A 50 -0.18 -0.63 3.18
N GLN A 51 0.30 -0.53 1.94
CA GLN A 51 1.44 -1.33 1.50
C GLN A 51 2.75 -0.86 2.14
N LEU A 52 2.95 0.46 2.31
CA LEU A 52 4.15 1.05 2.90
C LEU A 52 4.34 0.66 4.36
N GLN A 53 3.29 0.68 5.17
CA GLN A 53 3.38 0.25 6.58
C GLN A 53 3.69 -1.25 6.71
N ARG A 54 3.47 -2.05 5.67
CA ARG A 54 3.81 -3.48 5.60
C ARG A 54 5.15 -3.77 4.92
N SER A 55 5.85 -2.72 4.50
CA SER A 55 7.06 -2.82 3.67
C SER A 55 8.21 -2.06 4.31
N PRO A 56 8.95 -2.68 5.25
CA PRO A 56 10.07 -2.02 5.91
C PRO A 56 11.20 -1.65 4.94
N ILE A 57 11.25 -2.27 3.76
CA ILE A 57 12.18 -1.91 2.69
C ILE A 57 11.35 -1.37 1.52
N THR A 58 11.54 -0.08 1.20
CA THR A 58 10.91 0.54 0.04
C THR A 58 11.94 1.30 -0.78
N LEU A 59 11.98 1.01 -2.07
CA LEU A 59 12.88 1.61 -3.04
C LEU A 59 12.11 2.41 -4.08
N MET A 60 12.57 3.62 -4.36
CA MET A 60 12.04 4.50 -5.38
C MET A 60 12.99 4.51 -6.58
N ALA A 61 12.44 4.34 -7.78
CA ALA A 61 13.16 4.53 -9.03
C ALA A 61 12.87 5.94 -9.56
N GLU A 62 13.92 6.72 -9.75
CA GLU A 62 13.83 8.09 -10.24
C GLU A 62 14.51 8.26 -11.58
N ARG A 63 13.91 9.06 -12.46
CA ARG A 63 14.51 9.51 -13.73
C ARG A 63 14.22 11.00 -13.88
N ASN A 64 15.25 11.82 -14.06
CA ASN A 64 15.15 13.28 -14.21
C ASN A 64 14.37 13.97 -13.06
N GLY A 65 14.55 13.51 -11.82
CA GLY A 65 13.88 14.07 -10.64
C GLY A 65 12.41 13.65 -10.47
N ALA A 66 11.88 12.80 -11.35
CA ALA A 66 10.55 12.24 -11.23
C ALA A 66 10.62 10.77 -10.80
N VAL A 67 9.77 10.39 -9.85
CA VAL A 67 9.53 8.98 -9.50
C VAL A 67 8.84 8.30 -10.68
N VAL A 68 9.46 7.24 -11.19
CA VAL A 68 8.96 6.42 -12.31
C VAL A 68 8.62 4.99 -11.91
N GLY A 69 8.93 4.62 -10.67
CA GLY A 69 8.62 3.31 -10.12
C GLY A 69 8.84 3.25 -8.63
N ALA A 70 8.15 2.32 -7.97
CA ALA A 70 8.32 2.04 -6.56
C ALA A 70 8.35 0.52 -6.35
N ARG A 71 9.20 0.06 -5.44
CA ARG A 71 9.24 -1.33 -4.99
C ARG A 71 9.04 -1.37 -3.48
N LEU A 72 7.91 -1.94 -3.08
CA LEU A 72 7.53 -2.13 -1.69
C LEU A 72 7.79 -3.60 -1.34
N VAL A 73 8.68 -3.85 -0.40
CA VAL A 73 9.12 -5.20 -0.02
C VAL A 73 8.69 -5.48 1.41
N GLY A 74 7.79 -6.45 1.54
CA GLY A 74 7.40 -7.02 2.83
C GLY A 74 8.49 -7.92 3.40
N VAL A 75 8.69 -7.83 4.71
CA VAL A 75 9.51 -8.75 5.50
C VAL A 75 8.59 -9.38 6.53
N PHE A 76 8.74 -10.67 6.78
CA PHE A 76 7.88 -11.41 7.70
C PHE A 76 8.70 -12.00 8.84
N GLU A 77 8.19 -11.87 10.06
CA GLU A 77 8.74 -12.47 11.27
C GLU A 77 7.62 -13.28 11.94
N ASN A 78 7.89 -14.57 12.22
CA ASN A 78 6.91 -15.49 12.82
C ASN A 78 5.55 -15.50 12.10
N GLY A 79 5.55 -15.50 10.77
CA GLY A 79 4.34 -15.48 9.94
C GLY A 79 3.64 -14.11 9.83
N ALA A 80 4.07 -13.09 10.59
CA ALA A 80 3.48 -11.77 10.58
C ALA A 80 4.31 -10.76 9.77
N PRO A 81 3.69 -9.82 9.04
CA PRO A 81 4.42 -8.74 8.37
C PRO A 81 5.06 -7.80 9.40
N VAL A 82 6.35 -7.53 9.23
CA VAL A 82 7.06 -6.50 9.99
C VAL A 82 6.49 -5.14 9.61
N ARG A 83 6.03 -4.40 10.62
CA ARG A 83 5.41 -3.08 10.45
C ARG A 83 6.48 -1.99 10.38
N ASN A 84 6.30 -1.05 9.45
CA ASN A 84 7.17 0.11 9.31
C ASN A 84 6.63 1.29 10.14
N PRO A 85 7.27 1.64 11.28
CA PRO A 85 6.77 2.66 12.19
C PRO A 85 6.72 4.06 11.58
N ARG A 86 7.49 4.32 10.51
CA ARG A 86 7.45 5.60 9.78
C ARG A 86 6.10 5.83 9.10
N TRP A 87 5.50 4.76 8.57
CA TRP A 87 4.30 4.83 7.75
C TRP A 87 3.02 4.45 8.49
N GLN A 88 3.15 3.83 9.67
CA GLN A 88 2.00 3.42 10.45
C GLN A 88 1.06 4.59 10.82
N PRO A 89 1.53 5.75 11.32
CA PRO A 89 0.63 6.88 11.62
C PRO A 89 -0.09 7.40 10.38
N VAL A 90 0.60 7.42 9.23
CA VAL A 90 0.03 7.86 7.95
C VAL A 90 -1.07 6.90 7.48
N TYR A 91 -0.84 5.59 7.65
CA TYR A 91 -1.84 4.57 7.35
C TYR A 91 -3.06 4.70 8.27
N GLU A 92 -2.87 4.87 9.58
CA GLU A 92 -3.97 5.00 10.54
C GLU A 92 -4.84 6.24 10.26
N GLU A 93 -4.23 7.38 9.90
CA GLU A 93 -4.95 8.58 9.49
C GLU A 93 -5.79 8.34 8.22
N LEU A 94 -5.19 7.72 7.20
CA LEU A 94 -5.86 7.45 5.93
C LEU A 94 -6.93 6.36 6.06
N LEU A 95 -6.73 5.39 6.96
CA LEU A 95 -7.72 4.38 7.30
C LEU A 95 -8.97 5.05 7.87
N ALA A 96 -8.82 5.97 8.83
CA ALA A 96 -9.96 6.69 9.39
C ALA A 96 -10.76 7.44 8.31
N LYS A 97 -10.07 8.14 7.40
CA LYS A 97 -10.70 8.85 6.27
C LYS A 97 -11.38 7.89 5.29
N ALA A 98 -10.74 6.78 4.96
CA ALA A 98 -11.32 5.77 4.07
C ALA A 98 -12.56 5.13 4.70
N THR A 99 -12.52 4.85 6.01
CA THR A 99 -13.66 4.29 6.75
C THR A 99 -14.83 5.26 6.79
N GLU A 100 -14.59 6.53 7.10
CA GLU A 100 -15.62 7.58 7.05
C GLU A 100 -16.22 7.69 5.63
N ARG A 101 -15.38 7.68 4.60
CA ARG A 101 -15.86 7.76 3.21
C ARG A 101 -16.71 6.55 2.80
N ALA A 102 -16.38 5.36 3.29
CA ALA A 102 -17.11 4.13 2.99
C ALA A 102 -18.55 4.13 3.50
N GLU A 103 -18.88 4.89 4.56
CA GLU A 103 -20.25 4.98 5.07
C GLU A 103 -21.26 5.47 4.01
N THR A 104 -20.76 6.16 2.98
CA THR A 104 -21.55 6.73 1.88
C THR A 104 -21.06 6.28 0.50
N ALA A 105 -20.14 5.31 0.44
CA ALA A 105 -19.62 4.78 -0.82
C ALA A 105 -20.61 3.78 -1.45
N ASP A 106 -20.59 3.68 -2.78
CA ASP A 106 -21.14 2.50 -3.44
C ASP A 106 -20.15 1.32 -3.35
N GLY A 107 -20.60 0.13 -3.76
CA GLY A 107 -19.78 -1.07 -3.67
C GLY A 107 -18.50 -1.02 -4.54
N ASP A 108 -18.52 -0.27 -5.64
CA ASP A 108 -17.35 -0.13 -6.53
C ASP A 108 -16.26 0.73 -5.87
N LEU A 109 -16.65 1.83 -5.24
CA LEU A 109 -15.75 2.68 -4.49
C LEU A 109 -15.27 2.00 -3.20
N GLU A 110 -16.15 1.33 -2.45
CA GLU A 110 -15.76 0.57 -1.26
C GLU A 110 -14.74 -0.52 -1.63
N GLY A 111 -14.99 -1.26 -2.72
CA GLY A 111 -14.05 -2.24 -3.25
C GLY A 111 -12.70 -1.63 -3.65
N SER A 112 -12.70 -0.42 -4.21
CA SER A 112 -11.48 0.31 -4.56
C SER A 112 -10.72 0.85 -3.33
N LEU A 113 -11.43 1.15 -2.24
CA LEU A 113 -10.81 1.54 -0.97
C LEU A 113 -10.21 0.32 -0.27
N PHE A 114 -10.98 -0.76 -0.10
CA PHE A 114 -10.65 -1.82 0.86
C PHE A 114 -10.26 -3.17 0.26
N GLY A 115 -10.41 -3.41 -1.04
CA GLY A 115 -10.14 -4.70 -1.67
C GLY A 115 -8.76 -5.27 -1.30
N ASP A 116 -7.69 -4.51 -1.55
CA ASP A 116 -6.32 -4.93 -1.20
C ASP A 116 -6.15 -5.14 0.32
N SER A 117 -6.76 -4.29 1.14
CA SER A 117 -6.67 -4.37 2.60
C SER A 117 -7.31 -5.67 3.12
N TRP A 118 -8.45 -6.07 2.57
CA TRP A 118 -9.12 -7.32 2.91
C TRP A 118 -8.33 -8.55 2.46
N GLU A 119 -7.73 -8.51 1.26
CA GLU A 119 -6.83 -9.57 0.80
C GLU A 119 -5.65 -9.75 1.78
N LYS A 120 -5.03 -8.65 2.23
CA LYS A 120 -3.92 -8.71 3.19
C LYS A 120 -4.35 -9.19 4.56
N ALA A 121 -5.52 -8.74 5.05
CA ALA A 121 -6.05 -9.21 6.32
C ALA A 121 -6.36 -10.72 6.27
N THR A 122 -6.92 -11.20 5.17
CA THR A 122 -7.18 -12.64 4.97
C THR A 122 -5.88 -13.45 4.93
N ALA A 123 -4.85 -12.93 4.27
CA ALA A 123 -3.53 -13.56 4.25
C ALA A 123 -2.87 -13.61 5.63
N ASP A 124 -3.02 -12.56 6.45
CA ASP A 124 -2.50 -12.56 7.82
C ASP A 124 -3.19 -13.63 8.69
N LEU A 125 -4.52 -13.76 8.55
CA LEU A 125 -5.30 -14.75 9.31
C LEU A 125 -4.99 -16.21 8.95
N SER A 126 -4.65 -16.51 7.69
CA SER A 126 -4.31 -17.88 7.30
C SER A 126 -2.95 -18.33 7.85
N GLN A 127 -1.99 -17.42 7.98
CA GLN A 127 -0.67 -17.73 8.56
C GLN A 127 -0.76 -18.07 10.05
N ASP A 128 -1.65 -17.40 10.80
CA ASP A 128 -1.90 -17.71 12.21
C ASP A 128 -2.48 -19.12 12.41
N GLN A 129 -3.32 -19.59 11.47
CA GLN A 129 -3.92 -20.93 11.52
C GLN A 129 -2.89 -22.03 11.20
N ASP A 130 -1.99 -21.78 10.25
CA ASP A 130 -0.91 -22.71 9.89
C ASP A 130 0.12 -22.87 11.03
N HIS A 131 0.45 -21.79 11.75
CA HIS A 131 1.30 -21.85 12.95
C HIS A 131 0.65 -22.65 14.09
N GLN A 132 -0.67 -22.59 14.24
CA GLN A 132 -1.40 -23.38 15.24
C GLN A 132 -1.49 -24.87 14.87
N HIS A 133 -1.52 -25.22 13.58
CA HIS A 133 -1.65 -26.61 13.13
C HIS A 133 -0.32 -27.32 12.89
N ASN A 134 0.81 -26.61 12.79
CA ASN A 134 2.10 -27.23 12.53
C ASN A 134 3.26 -26.55 13.29
N PRO A 135 3.47 -26.85 14.58
CA PRO A 135 4.50 -26.24 15.41
C PRO A 135 5.95 -26.59 15.01
N CYS A 136 6.14 -27.41 13.96
CA CYS A 136 7.43 -27.95 13.56
C CYS A 136 8.19 -27.13 12.49
N MET A 137 7.66 -26.00 12.01
CA MET A 137 8.33 -25.13 11.03
C MET A 137 9.18 -24.01 11.66
N GLY A 138 9.37 -24.01 12.98
CA GLY A 138 10.32 -23.15 13.68
C GLY A 138 11.61 -23.90 14.04
N ARG A 139 12.57 -23.98 13.12
CA ARG A 139 13.99 -24.22 13.40
C ARG A 139 14.87 -23.43 12.45
#